data_AF-A0A5E4KRE9-F1
#
_entry.id   AF-A0A5E4KRE9-F1
#
_cell.length_a   1.000
_cell.length_b   1.000
_cell.length_c   1.000
_cell.angle_alpha   90.00
_cell.angle_beta   90.00
_cell.angle_gamma   90.00
#
_symmetry.space_group_name_H-M   'P 1'
#
loop_
_entity.id
_entity.type
_entity.pdbx_description
1 polymer ?
#
loop_
_entity_poly.entity_id
_entity_poly.type
_entity_poly.pdbx_seq_one_letter_code
_entity_poly.pdbx_strand_id
1 'polypeptide(L)'
;MVSIEELDERKKQVSERLVKKFVESGIGLLYQDSEEDKYTFQHEACVDCRDRLTICRAICCKFPFALSRQDVEEGIIRWEFGRPYLIAHNADGYCVHLDRKTHSCTVYENRPLPCRGFNCRDNEKWKVWLDYGRKTINNELMEQTDQSNGRIYSCPGL
;
A
#
# COMPACT_ATOMS: atom_id res chain seq x y z
N MET A 1 -24.48 -43.40 -13.85
CA MET A 1 -24.89 -42.36 -12.89
C MET A 1 -23.76 -42.27 -11.87
N VAL A 2 -23.07 -41.14 -11.78
CA VAL A 2 -21.96 -40.99 -10.83
C VAL A 2 -22.54 -41.03 -9.41
N SER A 3 -21.93 -41.78 -8.49
CA SER A 3 -22.43 -41.85 -7.12
C SER A 3 -22.17 -40.53 -6.39
N ILE A 4 -22.96 -40.26 -5.35
CA ILE A 4 -22.79 -39.07 -4.51
C ILE A 4 -21.40 -39.08 -3.86
N GLU A 5 -20.95 -40.25 -3.40
CA GLU A 5 -19.63 -40.45 -2.81
C GLU A 5 -18.49 -40.15 -3.80
N GLU A 6 -18.64 -40.59 -5.06
CA GLU A 6 -17.67 -40.31 -6.10
C GLU A 6 -17.64 -38.82 -6.49
N LEU A 7 -18.78 -38.12 -6.41
CA LEU A 7 -18.84 -36.68 -6.59
C LEU A 7 -18.17 -35.91 -5.44
N ASP A 8 -18.37 -36.33 -4.19
CA ASP A 8 -17.82 -35.64 -3.02
C ASP A 8 -16.31 -35.82 -2.91
N GLU A 9 -15.79 -37.00 -3.24
CA GLU A 9 -14.35 -37.25 -3.31
C GLU A 9 -13.68 -36.37 -4.39
N ARG A 10 -14.31 -36.24 -5.57
CA ARG A 10 -13.83 -35.33 -6.63
C ARG A 10 -13.83 -33.87 -6.19
N LYS A 11 -14.86 -33.42 -5.46
CA LYS A 11 -14.91 -32.04 -4.92
C LYS A 11 -13.78 -31.79 -3.92
N LYS A 12 -13.49 -32.76 -3.06
CA LYS A 12 -12.41 -32.65 -2.07
C LYS A 12 -11.05 -32.48 -2.75
N GLN A 13 -10.75 -33.30 -3.75
CA GLN A 13 -9.51 -33.22 -4.53
C GLN A 13 -9.37 -31.90 -5.28
N VAL A 14 -10.48 -31.38 -5.84
CA VAL A 14 -10.49 -30.05 -6.48
C VAL A 14 -10.24 -28.94 -5.47
N SER A 15 -10.88 -28.99 -4.30
CA SER A 15 -10.69 -28.02 -3.21
C SER A 15 -9.24 -27.98 -2.73
N GLU A 16 -8.65 -29.14 -2.43
CA GLU A 16 -7.26 -29.24 -1.99
C GLU A 16 -6.29 -28.69 -3.04
N ARG A 17 -6.52 -28.98 -4.32
CA ARG A 17 -5.73 -28.43 -5.43
C ARG A 17 -5.85 -26.91 -5.51
N LEU A 18 -7.05 -26.36 -5.32
CA LEU A 18 -7.28 -24.92 -5.36
C LEU A 18 -6.61 -24.20 -4.18
N VAL A 19 -6.71 -24.76 -2.96
CA VAL A 19 -6.03 -24.22 -1.77
C VAL A 19 -4.51 -24.26 -1.95
N LYS A 20 -3.97 -25.38 -2.45
CA LYS A 20 -2.53 -25.49 -2.73
C LYS A 20 -2.07 -24.46 -3.74
N LYS A 21 -2.79 -24.32 -4.86
CA LYS A 21 -2.49 -23.31 -5.88
C LYS A 21 -2.57 -21.88 -5.32
N PHE A 22 -3.53 -21.60 -4.44
CA PHE A 22 -3.66 -20.31 -3.74
C PHE A 22 -2.42 -20.01 -2.89
N VAL A 23 -1.97 -20.96 -2.06
CA VAL A 23 -0.77 -20.80 -1.23
C VAL A 23 0.50 -20.66 -2.08
N GLU A 24 0.69 -21.53 -3.07
CA GLU A 24 1.89 -21.55 -3.94
C GLU A 24 1.99 -20.33 -4.85
N SER A 25 0.87 -19.76 -5.27
CA SER A 25 0.84 -18.54 -6.09
C SER A 25 1.29 -17.29 -5.36
N GLY A 26 1.52 -17.36 -4.03
CA GLY A 26 1.87 -16.20 -3.23
C GLY A 26 0.74 -15.16 -3.17
N ILE A 27 -0.50 -15.57 -3.50
CA ILE A 27 -1.74 -14.81 -3.29
C ILE A 27 -2.07 -14.90 -1.79
N GLY A 28 -1.14 -14.44 -0.96
CA GLY A 28 -1.36 -14.24 0.47
C GLY A 28 -2.12 -12.94 0.69
N LEU A 29 -3.00 -12.92 1.67
CA LEU A 29 -3.64 -11.70 2.13
C LEU A 29 -2.62 -10.90 2.94
N LEU A 30 -2.41 -9.63 2.59
CA LEU A 30 -1.64 -8.69 3.40
C LEU A 30 -2.61 -7.72 4.07
N TYR A 31 -2.64 -7.67 5.39
CA TYR A 31 -3.38 -6.67 6.14
C TYR A 31 -2.56 -6.23 7.35
N GLN A 32 -2.84 -5.03 7.85
CA GLN A 32 -2.26 -4.56 9.10
C GLN A 32 -3.08 -5.06 10.27
N ASP A 33 -2.41 -5.74 11.19
CA ASP A 33 -2.97 -6.16 12.47
C ASP A 33 -2.70 -5.05 13.50
N SER A 34 -3.36 -3.91 13.32
CA SER A 34 -3.26 -2.77 14.23
C SER A 34 -4.53 -2.67 15.07
N GLU A 35 -4.39 -2.82 16.38
CA GLU A 35 -5.48 -2.62 17.35
C GLU A 35 -5.71 -1.13 17.69
N GLU A 36 -4.85 -0.23 17.19
CA GLU A 36 -4.96 1.22 17.42
C GLU A 36 -5.93 1.88 16.43
N ASP A 37 -6.82 2.74 16.94
CA ASP A 37 -7.69 3.55 16.11
C ASP A 37 -6.92 4.71 15.45
N LYS A 38 -7.08 4.88 14.14
CA LYS A 38 -6.30 5.86 13.38
C LYS A 38 -6.65 7.32 13.68
N TYR A 39 -7.82 7.62 14.23
CA TYR A 39 -8.24 8.98 14.57
C TYR A 39 -7.78 9.41 15.96
N THR A 40 -7.45 8.45 16.83
CA THR A 40 -6.90 8.68 18.18
C THR A 40 -5.40 8.42 18.27
N PHE A 41 -4.75 8.13 17.14
CA PHE A 41 -3.33 7.80 17.04
C PHE A 41 -2.42 8.92 17.57
N GLN A 42 -1.61 8.61 18.57
CA GLN A 42 -0.79 9.61 19.30
C GLN A 42 0.59 9.86 18.66
N HIS A 43 1.02 9.02 17.73
CA HIS A 43 2.37 9.08 17.16
C HIS A 43 2.38 9.71 15.75
N GLU A 44 1.54 10.71 15.53
CA GLU A 44 1.51 11.42 14.25
C GLU A 44 2.85 12.10 13.97
N ALA A 45 3.38 11.90 12.76
CA ALA A 45 4.66 12.45 12.37
C ALA A 45 4.58 13.97 12.18
N CYS A 46 5.35 14.71 12.97
CA CYS A 46 5.48 16.16 12.82
C CYS A 46 6.52 16.50 11.73
N VAL A 47 6.07 16.58 10.49
CA VAL A 47 6.89 16.99 9.34
C VAL A 47 6.24 18.13 8.56
N ASP A 48 7.05 19.10 8.14
CA ASP A 48 6.60 20.20 7.29
C ASP A 48 6.54 19.75 5.83
N CYS A 49 5.44 19.09 5.47
CA CYS A 49 5.23 18.59 4.11
C CYS A 49 5.07 19.74 3.11
N ARG A 50 4.31 20.79 3.46
CA ARG A 50 3.85 21.82 2.51
C ARG A 50 5.01 22.53 1.82
N ASP A 51 6.05 22.85 2.59
CA ASP A 51 7.24 23.55 2.09
C ASP A 51 8.20 22.63 1.29
N ARG A 52 7.85 21.36 1.14
CA ARG A 52 8.71 20.31 0.58
C ARG A 52 8.07 19.52 -0.56
N LEU A 53 6.75 19.60 -0.72
CA LEU A 53 5.99 18.84 -1.71
C LEU A 53 6.51 19.05 -3.15
N THR A 54 6.96 20.25 -3.50
CA THR A 54 7.52 20.55 -4.82
C THR A 54 8.84 19.84 -5.10
N ILE A 55 9.58 19.46 -4.06
CA ILE A 55 10.88 18.77 -4.14
C ILE A 55 10.68 17.27 -3.97
N CYS A 56 9.98 16.86 -2.92
CA CYS A 56 9.74 15.44 -2.63
C CYS A 56 8.72 14.78 -3.55
N ARG A 57 7.93 15.59 -4.26
CA ARG A 57 6.92 15.13 -5.24
C ARG A 57 6.02 14.04 -4.64
N ALA A 58 5.63 14.22 -3.37
CA ALA A 58 4.84 13.28 -2.59
C ALA A 58 5.35 11.82 -2.61
N ILE A 59 6.66 11.60 -2.44
CA ILE A 59 7.26 10.25 -2.39
C ILE A 59 6.57 9.28 -1.40
N CYS A 60 5.99 9.78 -0.30
CA CYS A 60 5.22 8.95 0.64
C CYS A 60 4.01 8.27 -0.02
N CYS A 61 3.42 8.89 -1.04
CA CYS A 61 2.34 8.33 -1.84
C CYS A 61 2.83 7.28 -2.84
N LYS A 62 4.12 6.95 -2.90
CA LYS A 62 4.65 5.87 -3.73
C LYS A 62 4.96 4.60 -2.94
N PHE A 63 4.83 4.61 -1.61
CA PHE A 63 5.17 3.45 -0.80
C PHE A 63 4.00 2.47 -0.70
N PRO A 64 4.19 1.20 -1.11
CA PRO A 64 3.19 0.16 -0.92
C PRO A 64 3.10 -0.24 0.55
N PHE A 65 1.88 -0.33 1.07
CA PHE A 65 1.59 -0.87 2.40
C PHE A 65 0.20 -1.50 2.41
N ALA A 66 0.00 -2.47 3.30
CA ALA A 66 -1.29 -3.08 3.53
C ALA A 66 -2.19 -2.16 4.37
N LEU A 67 -3.49 -2.18 4.12
CA LEU A 67 -4.49 -1.45 4.88
C LEU A 67 -4.86 -2.23 6.15
N SER A 68 -5.29 -1.49 7.17
CA SER A 68 -5.90 -2.06 8.36
C SER A 68 -7.34 -2.47 8.11
N ARG A 69 -7.92 -3.25 9.04
CA ARG A 69 -9.36 -3.55 9.04
C ARG A 69 -10.20 -2.26 9.05
N GLN A 70 -9.84 -1.29 9.89
CA GLN A 70 -10.52 0.00 9.98
C GLN A 70 -10.54 0.72 8.63
N ASP A 71 -9.41 0.80 7.94
CA ASP A 71 -9.31 1.45 6.62
C ASP A 71 -10.20 0.79 5.57
N VAL A 72 -10.31 -0.54 5.61
CA VAL A 72 -11.14 -1.32 4.70
C VAL A 72 -12.62 -1.14 5.01
N GLU A 73 -13.02 -1.23 6.28
CA GLU A 73 -14.43 -1.12 6.70
C GLU A 73 -14.99 0.29 6.51
N GLU A 74 -14.18 1.34 6.67
CA GLU A 74 -14.61 2.72 6.39
C GLU A 74 -14.86 2.99 4.90
N GLY A 75 -14.22 2.23 4.00
CA GLY A 75 -14.43 2.34 2.55
C GLY A 75 -13.91 3.63 1.90
N ILE A 76 -13.22 4.50 2.65
CA ILE A 76 -12.64 5.75 2.12
C ILE A 76 -11.35 5.47 1.35
N ILE A 77 -10.51 4.56 1.87
CA ILE A 77 -9.21 4.24 1.29
C ILE A 77 -9.33 3.09 0.30
N ARG A 78 -9.11 3.42 -0.98
CA ARG A 78 -9.04 2.43 -2.07
C ARG A 78 -7.83 1.50 -1.94
N TRP A 79 -8.04 0.24 -2.29
CA TRP A 79 -7.02 -0.82 -2.32
C TRP A 79 -6.98 -1.50 -3.69
N GLU A 80 -5.88 -2.22 -3.96
CA GLU A 80 -5.61 -2.88 -5.23
C GLU A 80 -6.45 -4.14 -5.43
N PHE A 81 -7.27 -4.17 -6.49
CA PHE A 81 -8.13 -5.31 -6.76
C PHE A 81 -7.35 -6.63 -6.90
N GLY A 82 -6.22 -6.61 -7.62
CA GLY A 82 -5.37 -7.78 -7.82
C GLY A 82 -4.54 -8.18 -6.59
N ARG A 83 -4.48 -7.32 -5.57
CA ARG A 83 -3.73 -7.53 -4.32
C ARG A 83 -4.54 -6.98 -3.15
N PRO A 84 -5.54 -7.73 -2.68
CA PRO A 84 -6.50 -7.24 -1.70
C PRO A 84 -5.84 -6.57 -0.49
N TYR A 85 -6.41 -5.43 -0.12
CA TYR A 85 -5.98 -4.57 0.99
C TYR A 85 -4.60 -3.92 0.83
N LEU A 86 -3.88 -4.09 -0.27
CA LEU A 86 -2.74 -3.24 -0.57
C LEU A 86 -3.22 -1.85 -1.00
N ILE A 87 -2.62 -0.76 -0.51
CA ILE A 87 -2.97 0.61 -0.94
C ILE A 87 -2.95 0.75 -2.46
N ALA A 88 -4.01 1.35 -3.01
CA ALA A 88 -4.16 1.48 -4.46
C ALA A 88 -3.24 2.56 -5.04
N HIS A 89 -2.48 2.23 -6.09
CA HIS A 89 -1.67 3.13 -6.90
C HIS A 89 -2.16 3.16 -8.36
N ASN A 90 -2.04 4.33 -9.00
CA ASN A 90 -2.20 4.47 -10.44
C ASN A 90 -1.01 3.84 -11.19
N ALA A 91 -1.13 3.74 -12.52
CA ALA A 91 -0.11 3.14 -13.40
C ALA A 91 1.28 3.79 -13.29
N ASP A 92 1.38 5.04 -12.82
CA ASP A 92 2.65 5.73 -12.59
C ASP A 92 3.20 5.59 -11.15
N GLY A 93 2.65 4.65 -10.40
CA GLY A 93 3.12 4.22 -9.08
C GLY A 93 2.79 5.18 -7.95
N TYR A 94 1.90 6.16 -8.16
CA TYR A 94 1.39 7.03 -7.10
C TYR A 94 0.04 6.55 -6.58
N CYS A 95 -0.17 6.66 -5.27
CA CYS A 95 -1.43 6.46 -4.61
C CYS A 95 -2.57 7.21 -5.30
N VAL A 96 -3.71 6.52 -5.47
CA VAL A 96 -4.88 7.05 -6.18
C VAL A 96 -5.51 8.28 -5.51
N HIS A 97 -5.18 8.54 -4.24
CA HIS A 97 -5.66 9.69 -3.46
C HIS A 97 -4.71 10.90 -3.50
N LEU A 98 -3.69 10.87 -4.37
CA LEU A 98 -2.81 12.02 -4.57
C LEU A 98 -3.42 12.98 -5.60
N ASP A 99 -3.59 14.25 -5.23
CA ASP A 99 -3.81 15.31 -6.21
C ASP A 99 -2.49 15.61 -6.93
N ARG A 100 -2.44 15.33 -8.23
CA ARG A 100 -1.25 15.47 -9.07
C ARG A 100 -0.88 16.90 -9.40
N LYS A 101 -1.80 17.85 -9.22
CA LYS A 101 -1.50 19.27 -9.44
C LYS A 101 -0.79 19.87 -8.23
N THR A 102 -1.24 19.51 -7.03
CA THR A 102 -0.75 20.12 -5.78
C THR A 102 0.21 19.23 -4.99
N HIS A 103 0.32 17.94 -5.35
CA HIS A 103 0.96 16.89 -4.57
C HIS A 103 0.36 16.71 -3.15
N SER A 104 -0.86 17.20 -2.91
CA SER A 104 -1.55 17.04 -1.63
C SER A 104 -2.37 15.75 -1.59
N CYS A 105 -2.49 15.14 -0.42
CA CYS A 105 -3.39 14.00 -0.22
C CYS A 105 -4.83 14.48 -0.15
N THR A 106 -5.72 13.93 -0.97
CA THR A 106 -7.15 14.29 -0.99
C THR A 106 -7.95 13.67 0.16
N VAL A 107 -7.36 12.73 0.90
CA VAL A 107 -7.94 12.03 2.05
C VAL A 107 -7.11 12.25 3.32
N TYR A 108 -6.49 13.43 3.46
CA TYR A 108 -5.51 13.72 4.53
C TYR A 108 -6.04 13.43 5.94
N GLU A 109 -7.30 13.77 6.21
CA GLU A 109 -7.95 13.53 7.51
C GLU A 109 -8.35 12.07 7.76
N ASN A 110 -8.39 11.24 6.72
CA ASN A 110 -8.76 9.82 6.80
C ASN A 110 -7.56 8.88 6.56
N ARG A 111 -6.34 9.43 6.54
CA ARG A 111 -5.10 8.71 6.26
C ARG A 111 -4.98 7.43 7.12
N PRO A 112 -4.55 6.31 6.53
CA PRO A 112 -4.14 5.12 7.27
C PRO A 112 -3.03 5.41 8.29
N LEU A 113 -2.88 4.56 9.30
CA LEU A 113 -1.81 4.65 10.30
C LEU A 113 -0.40 4.80 9.68
N PRO A 114 0.00 4.03 8.66
CA PRO A 114 1.29 4.22 7.98
C PRO A 114 1.47 5.64 7.45
N CYS A 115 0.43 6.25 6.90
CA CYS A 115 0.49 7.60 6.35
C CYS A 115 0.51 8.68 7.45
N ARG A 116 -0.08 8.42 8.62
CA ARG A 116 -0.05 9.33 9.78
C ARG A 116 1.30 9.28 10.49
N GLY A 117 1.82 8.08 10.74
CA GLY A 117 3.09 7.87 11.42
C GLY A 117 4.32 8.06 10.55
N PHE A 118 4.17 8.24 9.22
CA PHE A 118 5.32 8.37 8.33
C PHE A 118 6.09 9.68 8.55
N ASN A 119 7.24 9.57 9.20
CA ASN A 119 8.18 10.66 9.36
C ASN A 119 9.23 10.63 8.23
N CYS A 120 9.16 11.55 7.28
CA CYS A 120 10.13 11.61 6.18
C CYS A 120 11.51 12.15 6.60
N ARG A 121 11.63 12.84 7.74
CA ARG A 121 12.89 13.38 8.28
C ARG A 121 13.72 12.26 8.88
N ASP A 122 13.11 11.52 9.81
CA ASP A 122 13.78 10.55 10.65
C ASP A 122 13.16 9.17 10.42
N ASN A 123 13.51 8.56 9.28
CA ASN A 123 13.13 7.20 8.97
C ASN A 123 14.36 6.34 8.71
N GLU A 124 14.45 5.17 9.34
CA GLU A 124 15.59 4.27 9.14
C GLU A 124 15.53 3.55 7.79
N LYS A 125 14.33 3.15 7.36
CA LYS A 125 14.11 2.34 6.17
C LYS A 125 13.98 3.17 4.90
N TRP A 126 13.29 4.31 4.97
CA TRP A 126 13.02 5.17 3.81
C TRP A 126 13.73 6.51 3.97
N LYS A 127 15.01 6.55 3.59
CA LYS A 127 15.85 7.76 3.63
C LYS A 127 15.46 8.75 2.53
N VAL A 128 14.35 9.47 2.71
CA VAL A 128 13.81 10.43 1.73
C VAL A 128 14.76 11.59 1.48
N TRP A 129 15.36 12.13 2.54
CA TRP A 129 16.27 13.26 2.44
C TRP A 129 17.69 12.81 2.76
N LEU A 130 18.63 13.13 1.87
CA LEU A 130 20.06 13.04 2.17
C LEU A 130 20.48 14.17 3.13
N ASP A 131 19.83 15.32 3.01
CA ASP A 131 19.93 16.44 3.94
C ASP A 131 18.55 17.11 4.05
N TYR A 132 17.89 16.92 5.20
CA TYR A 132 16.55 17.47 5.44
C TYR A 132 16.55 19.00 5.49
N GLY A 133 17.59 19.61 6.08
CA GLY A 133 17.70 21.06 6.24
C GLY A 133 17.89 21.77 4.91
N ARG A 134 18.76 21.23 4.06
CA ARG A 134 19.02 21.76 2.70
C ARG A 134 18.01 21.33 1.64
N LYS A 135 17.01 20.51 2.02
CA LYS A 135 16.02 19.93 1.11
C LYS A 135 16.68 19.09 -0.01
N THR A 136 17.79 18.42 0.29
CA THR A 136 18.48 17.52 -0.65
C THR A 136 17.78 16.17 -0.65
N ILE A 137 17.09 15.85 -1.74
CA ILE A 137 16.35 14.59 -1.88
C ILE A 137 17.26 13.41 -2.27
N ASN A 138 16.92 12.22 -1.78
CA ASN A 138 17.53 10.98 -2.20
C ASN A 138 16.86 10.47 -3.49
N ASN A 139 17.46 10.78 -4.64
CA ASN A 139 16.95 10.33 -5.94
C ASN A 139 17.06 8.81 -6.13
N GLU A 140 18.06 8.16 -5.52
CA GLU A 140 18.21 6.70 -5.60
C GLU A 140 17.00 5.99 -4.98
N LEU A 141 16.53 6.48 -3.82
CA LEU A 141 15.30 5.96 -3.21
C LEU A 141 14.09 6.14 -4.13
N MET A 142 13.99 7.27 -4.84
CA MET A 142 12.90 7.51 -5.79
C MET A 142 12.91 6.47 -6.91
N GLU A 143 14.06 6.24 -7.53
CA GLU A 143 14.22 5.28 -8.62
C GLU A 143 13.92 3.85 -8.17
N GLN A 144 14.44 3.45 -7.00
CA GLN A 144 14.15 2.13 -6.41
C GLN A 144 12.66 1.94 -6.12
N THR A 145 11.99 2.99 -5.63
CA THR A 145 10.56 2.97 -5.36
C THR A 145 9.76 2.83 -6.65
N ASP A 146 10.14 3.54 -7.72
CA ASP A 146 9.50 3.45 -9.02
C ASP A 146 9.65 2.06 -9.64
N GLN A 147 10.85 1.48 -9.57
CA GLN A 147 11.10 0.11 -10.04
C GLN A 147 10.29 -0.93 -9.25
N SER A 148 10.19 -0.77 -7.92
CA SER A 148 9.39 -1.64 -7.07
C SER A 148 7.90 -1.55 -7.43
N ASN A 149 7.37 -0.33 -7.58
CA ASN A 149 5.99 -0.10 -7.99
C ASN A 149 5.68 -0.72 -9.35
N GLY A 150 6.60 -0.59 -10.31
CA GLY A 150 6.52 -1.23 -11.62
C GLY A 150 6.54 -2.76 -11.59
N ARG A 151 6.78 -3.42 -10.45
CA ARG A 151 6.61 -4.87 -10.28
C ARG A 151 5.31 -5.21 -9.54
N ILE A 152 4.94 -4.38 -8.57
CA ILE A 152 3.79 -4.62 -7.69
C ILE A 152 2.47 -4.30 -8.39
N TYR A 153 2.40 -3.13 -9.03
CA TYR A 153 1.19 -2.54 -9.62
C TYR A 153 1.11 -2.69 -11.14
N SER A 154 2.13 -3.33 -11.71
CA SER A 154 2.18 -3.68 -13.12
C SER A 154 1.14 -4.76 -13.41
N CYS A 155 0.13 -4.38 -14.19
CA CYS A 155 -1.02 -5.23 -14.49
C CYS A 155 -0.57 -6.45 -15.32
N PRO A 156 -0.79 -7.70 -14.87
CA PRO A 156 -0.63 -8.85 -15.74
C PRO A 156 -1.80 -8.87 -16.73
N GLY A 157 -1.60 -8.34 -17.95
CA GLY A 157 -2.49 -8.61 -19.09
C GLY A 157 -3.48 -7.51 -19.51
N LEU A 158 -3.09 -6.23 -19.39
CA LEU A 158 -3.65 -5.14 -20.20
C LEU A 158 -2.55 -4.53 -21.06
#